data_AF-A0A258ES20-F1
#
_entry.id   AF-A0A258ES20-F1
#
_cell.length_a   1.000
_cell.length_b   1.000
_cell.length_c   1.000
_cell.angle_alpha   90.00
_cell.angle_beta   90.00
_cell.angle_gamma   90.00
#
_symmetry.space_group_name_H-M   'P 1'
#
loop_
_entity.id
_entity.type
_entity.pdbx_description
1 polymer ?
#
loop_
_entity_poly.entity_id
_entity_poly.type
_entity_poly.pdbx_seq_one_letter_code
_entity_poly.pdbx_strand_id
1 'polypeptide(L)'
;KDQVSRMVDAGLEVISCGANVPFADPEIFFGPTGVWADERISVIPDFIANCGMARVFAYLMSDTAVVTDEAIFSDVSQTIQKALEKTHQENPGKTNLAESSFKIALTQLV
;
A
#
# COMPACT_ATOMS: atom_id res chain seq x y z
N LYS A 1 -18.05 5.54 3.27
CA LYS A 1 -18.56 5.56 1.87
C LYS A 1 -18.86 6.95 1.29
N ASP A 2 -19.70 7.81 1.90
CA ASP A 2 -20.09 9.11 1.31
C ASP A 2 -18.90 10.00 0.86
N GLN A 3 -17.90 10.16 1.73
CA GLN A 3 -16.72 10.98 1.46
C GLN A 3 -15.94 10.51 0.23
N VAL A 4 -15.63 9.21 0.16
CA VAL A 4 -14.85 8.67 -0.97
C VAL A 4 -15.64 8.74 -2.28
N SER A 5 -16.96 8.53 -2.24
CA SER A 5 -17.81 8.67 -3.43
C SER A 5 -17.74 10.08 -4.00
N ARG A 6 -17.91 11.10 -3.16
CA ARG A 6 -17.83 12.50 -3.59
C ARG A 6 -16.48 12.86 -4.18
N MET A 7 -15.39 12.30 -3.66
CA MET A 7 -14.05 12.54 -4.20
C MET A 7 -13.87 11.86 -5.56
N VAL A 8 -14.35 10.63 -5.71
CA VAL A 8 -14.34 9.91 -7.01
C VAL A 8 -15.16 10.67 -8.05
N ASP A 9 -16.37 11.13 -7.69
CA ASP A 9 -17.24 11.91 -8.60
C ASP A 9 -16.61 13.27 -8.99
N ALA A 10 -15.70 13.79 -8.16
CA ALA A 10 -14.94 15.01 -8.43
C ALA A 10 -13.64 14.75 -9.24
N GLY A 11 -13.37 13.51 -9.65
CA GLY A 11 -12.21 13.14 -10.47
C GLY A 11 -10.99 12.64 -9.71
N LEU A 12 -11.14 12.15 -8.47
CA LEU A 12 -10.07 11.46 -7.77
C LEU A 12 -9.66 10.19 -8.54
N GLU A 13 -8.36 10.02 -8.80
CA GLU A 13 -7.83 8.86 -9.54
C GLU A 13 -7.04 7.88 -8.67
N VAL A 14 -6.43 8.35 -7.58
CA VAL A 14 -5.52 7.55 -6.74
C VAL A 14 -5.66 7.91 -5.26
N ILE A 15 -5.70 6.91 -4.39
CA ILE A 15 -5.50 7.04 -2.94
C ILE A 15 -4.21 6.32 -2.56
N SER A 16 -3.32 7.03 -1.86
CA SER A 16 -2.13 6.45 -1.22
C SER A 16 -2.33 6.46 0.29
N CYS A 17 -2.50 5.28 0.89
CA CYS A 17 -2.89 5.14 2.29
C CYS A 17 -1.72 5.39 3.25
N GLY A 18 -1.56 6.64 3.71
CA GLY A 18 -0.49 7.03 4.64
C GLY A 18 -0.76 6.72 6.11
N ALA A 19 -1.98 6.30 6.46
CA ALA A 19 -2.37 5.91 7.82
C ALA A 19 -2.82 4.45 7.83
N ASN A 20 -2.66 3.81 8.99
CA ASN A 20 -3.22 2.48 9.22
C ASN A 20 -4.75 2.58 9.27
N VAL A 21 -5.44 1.64 8.62
CA VAL A 21 -6.91 1.61 8.57
C VAL A 21 -7.48 2.95 8.03
N PRO A 22 -7.13 3.32 6.78
CA PRO A 22 -7.42 4.63 6.21
C PRO A 22 -8.92 4.87 5.94
N PHE A 23 -9.70 3.79 5.85
CA PHE A 23 -11.14 3.83 5.68
C PHE A 23 -11.82 3.54 7.02
N ALA A 24 -12.77 4.38 7.41
CA ALA A 24 -13.56 4.22 8.64
C ALA A 24 -14.63 3.14 8.46
N ASP A 25 -14.18 1.90 8.30
CA ASP A 25 -15.02 0.70 8.25
C ASP A 25 -14.99 -0.01 9.62
N PRO A 26 -16.05 -0.76 9.99
CA PRO A 26 -16.07 -1.56 11.23
C PRO A 26 -14.99 -2.66 11.25
N GLU A 27 -14.62 -3.17 10.08
CA GLU A 27 -13.58 -4.15 9.90
C GLU A 27 -12.18 -3.52 10.08
N ILE A 28 -11.31 -4.22 10.82
CA ILE A 28 -9.92 -3.80 11.04
C ILE A 28 -9.09 -3.92 9.74
N PHE A 29 -9.51 -4.81 8.84
CA PHE A 29 -8.88 -5.04 7.54
C PHE A 29 -9.60 -4.27 6.44
N PHE A 30 -9.20 -4.52 5.19
CA PHE A 30 -9.74 -3.88 4.00
C PHE A 30 -11.27 -4.05 3.88
N GLY A 31 -12.00 -3.07 4.42
CA GLY A 31 -13.44 -3.10 4.59
C GLY A 31 -14.24 -2.66 3.36
N PRO A 32 -15.57 -2.60 3.47
CA PRO A 32 -16.46 -2.33 2.34
C PRO A 32 -16.32 -0.94 1.73
N THR A 33 -15.76 0.06 2.43
CA THR A 33 -15.43 1.36 1.83
C THR A 33 -14.14 1.26 1.03
N GLY A 34 -13.12 0.55 1.54
CA GLY A 34 -11.87 0.31 0.83
C GLY A 34 -12.07 -0.48 -0.47
N VAL A 35 -12.81 -1.58 -0.40
CA VAL A 35 -13.17 -2.40 -1.58
C VAL A 35 -13.90 -1.56 -2.62
N TRP A 36 -14.91 -0.80 -2.19
CA TRP A 36 -15.68 0.06 -3.10
C TRP A 36 -14.80 1.08 -3.83
N ALA A 37 -13.79 1.64 -3.15
CA ALA A 37 -12.86 2.59 -3.74
C ALA A 37 -11.91 1.91 -4.72
N ASP A 38 -11.33 0.77 -4.34
CA ASP A 38 -10.36 0.03 -5.16
C ASP A 38 -10.98 -0.54 -6.44
N GLU A 39 -12.27 -0.87 -6.44
CA GLU A 39 -13.02 -1.25 -7.65
C GLU A 39 -13.13 -0.11 -8.69
N ARG A 40 -12.92 1.15 -8.28
CA ARG A 40 -13.21 2.35 -9.11
C ARG A 40 -11.97 3.19 -9.42
N ILE A 41 -11.04 3.27 -8.48
CA ILE A 41 -9.83 4.07 -8.57
C ILE A 41 -8.64 3.29 -8.02
N SER A 42 -7.43 3.79 -8.23
CA SER A 42 -6.24 3.13 -7.70
C SER A 42 -6.15 3.33 -6.19
N VAL A 43 -6.11 2.24 -5.42
CA VAL A 43 -5.83 2.30 -3.98
C VAL A 43 -4.50 1.60 -3.70
N ILE A 44 -3.50 2.37 -3.25
CA ILE A 44 -2.23 1.84 -2.76
C ILE A 44 -2.39 1.57 -1.26
N PRO A 45 -2.34 0.30 -0.81
CA PRO A 45 -2.67 -0.05 0.56
C PRO A 45 -1.59 0.43 1.54
N ASP A 46 -1.97 0.56 2.82
CA ASP A 46 -1.14 1.10 3.90
C ASP A 46 0.13 0.26 4.15
N PHE A 47 0.04 -1.06 4.08
CA PHE A 47 1.20 -1.95 4.20
C PHE A 47 2.23 -1.82 3.06
N ILE A 48 1.93 -1.03 2.02
CA ILE A 48 2.90 -0.58 1.00
C ILE A 48 3.21 0.91 1.18
N ALA A 49 2.19 1.77 1.17
CA ALA A 49 2.35 3.23 1.17
C ALA A 49 2.89 3.79 2.50
N ASN A 50 2.68 3.10 3.61
CA ASN A 50 3.06 3.50 4.97
C ASN A 50 4.06 2.51 5.60
N CYS A 51 4.67 1.60 4.83
CA CYS A 51 5.58 0.59 5.38
C CYS A 51 6.96 1.12 5.76
N GLY A 52 7.26 2.38 5.43
CA GLY A 52 8.59 2.97 5.54
C GLY A 52 9.20 2.79 6.92
N MET A 53 8.48 3.12 7.99
CA MET A 53 9.00 2.97 9.36
C MET A 53 9.35 1.51 9.70
N ALA A 54 8.46 0.57 9.40
CA ALA A 54 8.71 -0.87 9.61
C ALA A 54 9.92 -1.34 8.79
N ARG A 55 10.07 -0.83 7.56
CA ARG A 55 11.20 -1.18 6.71
C ARG A 55 12.52 -0.60 7.23
N VAL A 56 12.53 0.63 7.74
CA VAL A 56 13.72 1.21 8.39
C VAL A 56 14.15 0.35 9.58
N PHE A 57 13.22 -0.07 10.43
CA PHE A 57 13.54 -0.98 11.54
C PHE A 57 14.16 -2.29 11.05
N ALA A 58 13.56 -2.92 10.04
CA ALA A 58 14.09 -4.15 9.46
C ALA A 58 15.50 -3.96 8.86
N TYR A 59 15.75 -2.84 8.18
CA TYR A 59 17.06 -2.50 7.62
C TYR A 59 18.11 -2.36 8.73
N LEU A 60 17.80 -1.60 9.79
CA LEU A 60 18.71 -1.37 10.93
C LEU A 60 18.97 -2.62 11.78
N MET A 61 18.09 -3.62 11.72
CA MET A 61 18.29 -4.93 12.37
C MET A 61 19.15 -5.89 11.53
N SER A 62 19.53 -5.53 10.31
CA SER A 62 20.36 -6.37 9.44
C SER A 62 21.86 -6.21 9.73
N ASP A 63 22.64 -7.27 9.55
CA ASP A 63 24.11 -7.27 9.74
C ASP A 63 24.85 -6.37 8.71
N THR A 64 24.16 -5.91 7.68
CA THR A 64 24.72 -5.12 6.56
C THR A 64 24.26 -3.67 6.54
N ALA A 65 23.60 -3.21 7.61
CA ALA A 65 23.06 -1.86 7.70
C ALA A 65 24.17 -0.80 7.66
N VAL A 66 24.04 0.15 6.73
CA VAL A 66 24.85 1.37 6.66
C VAL A 66 24.00 2.51 7.21
N VAL A 67 24.38 3.05 8.36
CA VAL A 67 23.60 4.08 9.06
C VAL A 67 23.85 5.46 8.46
N THR A 68 23.35 5.67 7.25
CA THR A 68 23.31 6.94 6.53
C THR A 68 21.90 7.17 6.02
N ASP A 69 21.49 8.42 5.88
CA ASP A 69 20.18 8.77 5.33
C ASP A 69 20.02 8.23 3.91
N GLU A 70 21.03 8.33 3.04
CA GLU A 70 20.91 7.82 1.67
C GLU A 70 20.70 6.31 1.62
N ALA A 71 21.43 5.54 2.43
CA ALA A 71 21.28 4.08 2.45
C ALA A 71 19.89 3.66 2.99
N ILE A 72 19.43 4.30 4.06
CA ILE A 72 18.11 4.05 4.66
C ILE A 72 16.99 4.40 3.67
N PHE A 73 17.03 5.60 3.08
CA PHE A 73 16.02 6.02 2.11
C PHE A 73 16.03 5.15 0.85
N SER A 74 17.21 4.81 0.33
CA SER A 74 17.33 3.94 -0.83
C SER A 74 16.72 2.55 -0.57
N ASP A 75 16.99 1.96 0.59
CA ASP A 75 16.45 0.65 0.96
C ASP A 75 14.91 0.66 1.08
N VAL A 76 14.37 1.71 1.71
CA VAL A 76 12.90 1.92 1.81
C VAL A 76 12.29 2.12 0.43
N SER A 77 12.84 3.02 -0.39
CA SER A 77 12.34 3.32 -1.74
C SER A 77 12.36 2.10 -2.64
N GLN A 78 13.44 1.32 -2.64
CA GLN A 78 13.53 0.08 -3.42
C GLN A 78 12.53 -0.97 -2.94
N THR A 79 12.27 -1.05 -1.64
CA THR A 79 11.29 -1.99 -1.09
C THR A 79 9.87 -1.64 -1.55
N ILE A 80 9.49 -0.36 -1.43
CA ILE A 80 8.18 0.13 -1.89
C ILE A 80 8.04 -0.06 -3.40
N GLN A 81 9.08 0.28 -4.17
CA GLN A 81 9.11 0.07 -5.63
C GLN A 81 8.86 -1.40 -5.99
N LYS A 82 9.59 -2.34 -5.39
CA LYS A 82 9.42 -3.78 -5.66
C LYS A 82 8.01 -4.26 -5.31
N ALA A 83 7.40 -3.74 -4.25
CA ALA A 83 6.03 -4.09 -3.90
C ALA A 83 5.04 -3.59 -4.96
N LEU A 84 5.18 -2.34 -5.41
CA LEU A 84 4.35 -1.77 -6.48
C LEU A 84 4.54 -2.50 -7.82
N GLU A 85 5.78 -2.85 -8.18
CA GLU A 85 6.08 -3.61 -9.40
C GLU A 85 5.45 -5.00 -9.36
N LYS A 86 5.50 -5.71 -8.22
CA LYS A 86 4.82 -7.01 -8.05
C LYS A 86 3.30 -6.87 -8.19
N THR A 87 2.70 -5.85 -7.56
CA THR A 87 1.27 -5.58 -7.71
C THR A 87 0.92 -5.30 -9.17
N HIS A 88 1.72 -4.50 -9.87
CA HIS A 88 1.49 -4.19 -11.28
C HIS A 88 1.67 -5.40 -12.21
N GLN A 89 2.61 -6.29 -11.90
CA GLN A 89 2.80 -7.54 -12.64
C GLN A 89 1.61 -8.50 -12.49
N GLU A 90 1.05 -8.61 -11.29
CA GLU A 90 -0.17 -9.41 -11.04
C GLU A 90 -1.41 -8.75 -11.64
N ASN A 91 -1.50 -7.43 -11.54
CA ASN A 91 -2.62 -6.64 -12.05
C ASN A 91 -2.11 -5.35 -12.74
N PRO A 92 -2.01 -5.36 -14.09
CA PRO A 92 -1.57 -4.20 -14.85
C PRO A 92 -2.64 -3.10 -15.01
N GLY A 93 -3.83 -3.31 -14.44
CA GLY A 93 -4.94 -2.37 -14.44
C GLY A 93 -4.72 -1.18 -13.50
N LYS A 94 -5.79 -0.40 -13.28
CA LYS A 94 -5.81 0.75 -12.38
C LYS A 94 -6.70 0.57 -11.15
N THR A 95 -7.43 -0.53 -11.09
CA THR A 95 -8.39 -0.86 -10.04
C THR A 95 -8.07 -2.23 -9.48
N ASN A 96 -8.61 -2.56 -8.31
CA ASN A 96 -8.34 -3.79 -7.56
C ASN A 96 -6.84 -3.95 -7.22
N LEU A 97 -6.13 -2.83 -7.03
CA LEU A 97 -4.70 -2.83 -6.74
C LEU A 97 -4.44 -3.20 -5.28
N ALA A 98 -5.27 -2.72 -4.35
CA ALA A 98 -5.17 -3.12 -2.96
C ALA A 98 -5.51 -4.61 -2.81
N GLU A 99 -6.58 -5.09 -3.45
CA GLU A 99 -6.93 -6.51 -3.46
C GLU A 99 -5.78 -7.39 -4.00
N SER A 100 -5.20 -7.01 -5.14
CA SER A 100 -4.07 -7.71 -5.74
C SER A 100 -2.84 -7.73 -4.81
N SER A 101 -2.57 -6.61 -4.16
CA SER A 101 -1.48 -6.49 -3.19
C SER A 101 -1.70 -7.39 -1.97
N PHE A 102 -2.94 -7.48 -1.46
CA PHE A 102 -3.30 -8.38 -0.36
C PHE A 102 -3.12 -9.85 -0.75
N LYS A 103 -3.54 -10.24 -1.95
CA LYS A 103 -3.34 -11.60 -2.47
C LYS A 103 -1.86 -11.96 -2.48
N ILE A 104 -0.99 -11.07 -2.97
CA ILE A 104 0.46 -11.26 -3.01
C ILE A 104 1.03 -11.40 -1.59
N ALA A 105 0.59 -10.56 -0.65
CA ALA A 105 1.06 -10.59 0.73
C ALA A 105 0.65 -11.88 1.46
N LEU A 106 -0.62 -12.29 1.32
CA LEU A 106 -1.14 -13.52 1.93
C LEU A 106 -0.44 -14.77 1.38
N THR A 107 -0.13 -14.80 0.08
CA THR A 107 0.59 -15.93 -0.54
C THR A 107 2.01 -16.12 0.04
N GLN A 108 2.63 -15.06 0.57
CA GLN A 108 3.97 -15.14 1.17
C GLN A 108 3.97 -15.61 2.63
N LEU A 109 2.80 -15.72 3.26
CA LEU A 109 2.63 -16.13 4.65
C LEU A 109 2.28 -17.62 4.81
N VAL A 110 2.08 -18.34 3.70
CA VAL A 110 1.70 -19.76 3.64
C VAL A 110 2.86 -20.60 3.12
#